data_AF-D7A0P6-F1
#
_entry.id   AF-D7A0P6-F1
#
_cell.length_a   1.000
_cell.length_b   1.000
_cell.length_c   1.000
_cell.angle_alpha   90.00
_cell.angle_beta   90.00
_cell.angle_gamma   90.00
#
_symmetry.space_group_name_H-M   'P 1'
#
loop_
_entity.id
_entity.type
_entity.pdbx_description
1 polymer ?
#
loop_
_entity_poly.entity_id
_entity_poly.type
_entity_poly.pdbx_seq_one_letter_code
_entity_poly.pdbx_strand_id
1 'polypeptide(L)'
;MSQIKNLNDVMVGLTLIAIAVFALILAWPLNPGTVAAMGAGFFPRLLGFILIGLGLAIIGQGFVTEGEPFERWFPRQIFFVLASILFFGLAIFDLGVILAVFGTVLIACGAHRGTRYVEAVLLAAGMTLFIYLVFPFALGLPMQIWPMALVR
;
A
#
# COMPACT_ATOMS: atom_id res chain seq x y z
N MET A 1 18.24 -18.27 -29.11
CA MET A 1 16.99 -18.74 -28.48
C MET A 1 17.00 -18.25 -27.05
N SER A 2 16.23 -17.21 -26.73
CA SER A 2 16.16 -16.63 -25.39
C SER A 2 15.49 -17.64 -24.44
N GLN A 3 16.29 -18.47 -23.79
CA GLN A 3 15.79 -19.34 -22.75
C GLN A 3 15.39 -18.46 -21.56
N ILE A 4 14.10 -18.48 -21.22
CA ILE A 4 13.58 -17.90 -19.99
C ILE A 4 14.28 -18.65 -18.85
N LYS A 5 15.14 -17.96 -18.10
CA LYS A 5 15.93 -18.56 -17.02
C LYS A 5 15.16 -18.60 -15.70
N ASN A 6 14.29 -17.61 -15.48
CA ASN A 6 13.40 -17.55 -14.34
C ASN A 6 11.99 -17.14 -14.80
N LEU A 7 11.09 -18.12 -14.89
CA LEU A 7 9.69 -17.88 -15.23
C LEU A 7 8.95 -17.09 -14.13
N ASN A 8 9.38 -17.22 -12.87
CA ASN A 8 8.70 -16.58 -11.74
C ASN A 8 8.82 -15.07 -11.80
N ASP A 9 10.02 -14.55 -12.08
CA ASP A 9 10.24 -13.11 -12.24
C ASP A 9 9.41 -12.57 -13.40
N VAL A 10 9.35 -13.30 -14.52
CA VAL A 10 8.53 -12.90 -15.67
C VAL A 10 7.05 -12.84 -15.28
N MET A 11 6.53 -13.84 -14.55
CA MET A 11 5.14 -13.87 -14.08
C MET A 11 4.83 -12.77 -13.05
N VAL A 12 5.74 -12.51 -12.10
CA VAL A 12 5.60 -11.44 -11.11
C VAL A 12 5.59 -10.08 -11.79
N GLY A 13 6.54 -9.83 -12.69
CA GLY A 13 6.59 -8.57 -13.43
C GLY A 13 5.36 -8.37 -14.32
N LEU A 14 4.86 -9.42 -14.97
CA LEU A 14 3.61 -9.36 -15.75
C LEU A 14 2.39 -9.08 -14.88
N THR A 15 2.33 -9.67 -13.67
CA THR A 15 1.26 -9.41 -12.69
C THR A 15 1.30 -7.96 -12.21
N LEU A 16 2.49 -7.42 -11.92
CA LEU A 16 2.66 -6.01 -11.53
C LEU A 16 2.19 -5.06 -12.63
N ILE A 17 2.57 -5.33 -13.89
CA ILE A 17 2.11 -4.56 -15.05
C ILE A 17 0.58 -4.65 -15.20
N ALA A 18 0.00 -5.84 -15.06
CA ALA A 18 -1.45 -6.02 -15.18
C ALA A 18 -2.21 -5.20 -14.12
N ILE A 19 -1.77 -5.24 -12.85
CA ILE A 19 -2.35 -4.43 -11.77
C ILE A 19 -2.18 -2.93 -12.05
N ALA A 20 -1.00 -2.51 -12.53
CA ALA A 20 -0.72 -1.13 -12.84
C ALA A 20 -1.58 -0.60 -13.99
N VAL A 21 -1.74 -1.37 -15.07
CA VAL A 21 -2.62 -1.03 -16.19
C VAL A 21 -4.07 -0.93 -15.72
N PHE A 22 -4.53 -1.89 -14.90
CA PHE A 22 -5.87 -1.83 -14.30
C PHE A 22 -6.07 -0.56 -13.46
N ALA A 23 -5.12 -0.24 -12.58
CA ALA A 23 -5.16 0.99 -11.77
C ALA A 23 -5.15 2.27 -12.63
N LEU A 24 -4.37 2.29 -13.71
CA LEU A 24 -4.30 3.41 -14.65
C LEU A 24 -5.63 3.61 -15.39
N ILE A 25 -6.29 2.53 -15.81
CA ILE A 25 -7.62 2.60 -16.43
C ILE A 25 -8.63 3.22 -15.47
N LEU A 26 -8.65 2.78 -14.20
CA LEU A 26 -9.54 3.34 -13.19
C LEU A 26 -9.21 4.79 -12.83
N ALA A 27 -7.95 5.19 -12.90
CA ALA A 27 -7.50 6.54 -12.58
C ALA A 27 -7.53 7.52 -13.77
N TRP A 28 -7.72 7.03 -14.99
CA TRP A 28 -7.76 7.84 -16.21
C TRP A 28 -8.89 8.91 -16.24
N PRO A 29 -10.10 8.65 -15.73
CA PRO A 29 -11.13 9.68 -15.65
C PRO A 29 -10.93 10.67 -14.49
N LEU A 30 -10.08 10.35 -13.50
CA LEU A 30 -9.88 11.20 -12.32
C LEU A 30 -8.99 12.40 -12.65
N ASN A 31 -9.35 13.60 -12.21
CA ASN A 31 -8.52 14.78 -12.42
C ASN A 31 -7.17 14.65 -11.66
N PRO A 32 -6.02 14.69 -12.35
CA PRO A 32 -4.72 14.63 -11.69
C PRO A 32 -4.34 15.94 -10.97
N GLY A 33 -4.95 17.08 -11.29
CA GLY A 33 -4.54 18.37 -10.72
C GLY A 33 -3.09 18.74 -11.09
N THR A 34 -2.39 19.43 -10.18
CA THR A 34 -0.98 19.83 -10.36
C THR A 34 -0.09 19.16 -9.32
N VAL A 35 1.24 19.27 -9.45
CA VAL A 35 2.17 18.74 -8.44
C VAL A 35 1.99 19.45 -7.08
N ALA A 36 1.66 20.74 -7.09
CA ALA A 36 1.42 21.53 -5.88
C ALA A 36 0.02 21.31 -5.29
N ALA A 37 -0.95 20.91 -6.11
CA ALA A 37 -2.32 20.59 -5.71
C ALA A 37 -2.74 19.28 -6.36
N MET A 38 -2.26 18.17 -5.80
CA MET A 38 -2.49 16.84 -6.34
C MET A 38 -3.98 16.49 -6.28
N GLY A 39 -4.57 16.25 -7.45
CA GLY A 39 -5.93 15.74 -7.55
C GLY A 39 -5.99 14.22 -7.31
N ALA A 40 -7.20 13.67 -7.20
CA ALA A 40 -7.42 12.25 -6.93
C ALA A 40 -6.75 11.31 -7.96
N GLY A 41 -6.51 11.78 -9.19
CA GLY A 41 -5.85 11.02 -10.24
C GLY A 41 -4.31 11.04 -10.21
N PHE A 42 -3.67 11.95 -9.46
CA PHE A 42 -2.21 12.14 -9.53
C PHE A 42 -1.46 10.89 -9.02
N PHE A 43 -1.74 10.54 -7.76
CA PHE A 43 -1.05 9.46 -7.05
C PHE A 43 -1.24 8.10 -7.72
N PRO A 44 -2.49 7.69 -8.06
CA PRO A 44 -2.71 6.41 -8.73
C PRO A 44 -1.98 6.30 -10.08
N ARG A 45 -1.93 7.38 -10.87
CA ARG A 45 -1.22 7.38 -12.15
C ARG A 45 0.29 7.29 -11.97
N LEU A 46 0.85 8.08 -11.06
CA LEU A 46 2.29 8.05 -10.76
C LEU A 46 2.72 6.66 -10.30
N LEU A 47 2.01 6.06 -9.34
CA LEU A 47 2.28 4.70 -8.87
C LEU A 47 2.10 3.67 -9.99
N GLY A 48 1.09 3.82 -10.85
CA GLY A 48 0.90 2.96 -12.02
C GLY A 48 2.10 2.97 -12.97
N PHE A 49 2.62 4.15 -13.34
CA PHE A 49 3.81 4.23 -14.19
C PHE A 49 5.07 3.65 -13.53
N ILE A 50 5.26 3.90 -12.23
CA ILE A 50 6.37 3.31 -11.47
C ILE A 50 6.26 1.78 -11.44
N LEU A 51 5.07 1.24 -11.20
CA LEU A 51 4.83 -0.21 -11.19
C LEU A 51 5.06 -0.85 -12.56
N ILE A 52 4.71 -0.18 -13.66
CA ILE A 52 5.05 -0.66 -15.01
C ILE A 52 6.57 -0.73 -15.18
N GLY A 53 7.29 0.33 -14.79
CA GLY A 53 8.76 0.36 -14.86
C GLY A 53 9.41 -0.74 -14.05
N LEU A 54 8.96 -0.95 -12.80
CA LEU A 54 9.44 -2.03 -11.94
C LEU A 54 9.09 -3.41 -12.52
N GLY A 55 7.89 -3.60 -13.05
CA GLY A 55 7.49 -4.86 -13.67
C GLY A 55 8.33 -5.21 -14.91
N LEU A 56 8.64 -4.22 -15.75
CA LEU A 56 9.54 -4.40 -16.89
C LEU A 56 10.96 -4.74 -16.43
N ALA A 57 11.47 -4.08 -15.37
CA ALA A 57 12.78 -4.38 -14.81
C ALA A 57 12.86 -5.81 -14.28
N ILE A 58 11.83 -6.29 -13.59
CA ILE A 58 11.75 -7.67 -13.07
C ILE A 58 11.65 -8.69 -14.22
N ILE A 59 10.84 -8.42 -15.25
CA ILE A 59 10.79 -9.27 -16.46
C ILE A 59 12.19 -9.37 -17.09
N GLY A 60 12.92 -8.26 -17.18
CA GLY A 60 14.30 -8.22 -17.65
C GLY A 60 15.22 -9.12 -16.82
N GLN A 61 15.11 -9.09 -15.49
CA GLN A 61 15.86 -9.98 -14.60
C GLN A 61 15.53 -11.45 -14.83
N GLY A 62 14.28 -11.78 -15.16
CA GLY A 62 13.86 -13.15 -15.45
C GLY A 62 14.54 -13.82 -16.66
N PHE A 63 15.15 -13.02 -17.55
CA PHE A 63 15.98 -13.52 -18.65
C PHE A 63 17.47 -13.63 -18.32
N VAL A 64 17.93 -12.98 -17.24
CA VAL A 64 19.35 -12.88 -16.87
C VAL A 64 19.68 -13.85 -15.74
N THR A 65 18.84 -13.91 -14.72
CA THR A 65 19.03 -14.65 -13.46
C THR A 65 18.39 -16.03 -13.53
N GLU A 66 19.04 -17.04 -12.92
CA GLU A 66 18.46 -18.37 -12.77
C GLU A 66 17.34 -18.37 -11.73
N GLY A 67 16.25 -19.09 -12.02
CA GLY A 67 15.05 -19.03 -11.20
C GLY A 67 15.13 -19.87 -9.94
N GLU A 68 14.81 -19.25 -8.80
CA GLU A 68 14.50 -19.96 -7.57
C GLU A 68 13.11 -20.60 -7.63
N PRO A 69 12.88 -21.74 -6.95
CA PRO A 69 11.59 -22.40 -6.93
C PRO A 69 10.47 -21.50 -6.39
N PHE A 70 9.27 -21.66 -6.95
CA PHE A 70 8.09 -20.83 -6.66
C PHE A 70 7.82 -20.80 -5.15
N GLU A 71 7.91 -19.61 -4.55
CA GLU A 71 7.60 -19.44 -3.13
C GLU A 71 6.11 -19.69 -2.86
N ARG A 72 5.81 -20.25 -1.69
CA ARG A 72 4.49 -20.80 -1.36
C ARG A 72 3.43 -19.69 -1.36
N TRP A 73 2.25 -19.97 -1.93
CA TRP A 73 1.11 -19.05 -1.87
C TRP A 73 0.76 -18.72 -0.40
N PHE A 74 0.58 -17.42 -0.13
CA PHE A 74 0.51 -16.84 1.21
C PHE A 74 -0.83 -16.11 1.43
N PRO A 75 -1.95 -16.87 1.55
CA PRO A 75 -3.29 -16.30 1.51
C PRO A 75 -3.60 -15.44 2.74
N ARG A 76 -2.95 -15.76 3.87
CA ARG A 76 -3.07 -15.02 5.12
C ARG A 76 -2.56 -13.59 4.96
N GLN A 77 -1.39 -13.42 4.33
CA GLN A 77 -0.77 -12.13 4.12
C GLN A 77 -1.68 -11.24 3.27
N ILE A 78 -2.19 -11.79 2.17
CA ILE A 78 -3.15 -11.09 1.29
C ILE A 78 -4.40 -10.67 2.08
N PHE A 79 -4.98 -11.59 2.87
CA PHE A 79 -6.16 -11.30 3.67
C PHE A 79 -5.94 -10.16 4.68
N PHE A 80 -4.86 -10.19 5.47
CA PHE A 80 -4.59 -9.15 6.47
C PHE A 80 -4.29 -7.79 5.84
N VAL A 81 -3.57 -7.76 4.71
CA VAL A 81 -3.31 -6.50 3.99
C VAL A 81 -4.62 -5.91 3.46
N LEU A 82 -5.46 -6.70 2.79
CA LEU A 82 -6.76 -6.23 2.31
C LEU A 82 -7.69 -5.79 3.46
N ALA A 83 -7.74 -6.57 4.54
CA ALA A 83 -8.53 -6.23 5.73
C ALA A 83 -8.06 -4.92 6.37
N SER A 84 -6.75 -4.66 6.39
CA SER A 84 -6.20 -3.40 6.91
C SER A 84 -6.63 -2.19 6.06
N ILE A 85 -6.61 -2.32 4.73
CA ILE A 85 -7.02 -1.25 3.80
C ILE A 85 -8.52 -0.96 3.95
N LEU A 86 -9.34 -2.01 4.00
CA LEU A 86 -10.79 -1.88 4.21
C LEU A 86 -11.10 -1.25 5.57
N PHE A 87 -10.42 -1.70 6.63
CA PHE A 87 -10.58 -1.12 7.97
C PHE A 87 -10.24 0.37 7.96
N PHE A 88 -9.11 0.76 7.37
CA PHE A 88 -8.72 2.17 7.28
C PHE A 88 -9.78 3.02 6.58
N GLY A 89 -10.22 2.59 5.40
CA GLY A 89 -11.18 3.34 4.59
C GLY A 89 -12.53 3.54 5.26
N LEU A 90 -12.96 2.57 6.09
CA LEU A 90 -14.20 2.67 6.87
C LEU A 90 -13.99 3.46 8.17
N ALA A 91 -12.88 3.24 8.86
CA ALA A 91 -12.64 3.82 10.19
C ALA A 91 -12.24 5.29 10.16
N ILE A 92 -11.63 5.77 9.07
CA ILE A 92 -11.06 7.13 9.01
C ILE A 92 -12.12 8.24 9.23
N PHE A 93 -13.36 8.03 8.77
CA PHE A 93 -14.43 9.02 8.89
C PHE A 93 -15.07 9.04 10.29
N ASP A 94 -15.21 7.87 10.92
CA ASP A 94 -15.94 7.75 12.20
C ASP A 94 -15.02 7.80 13.42
N LEU A 95 -13.91 7.05 13.38
CA LEU A 95 -12.98 6.88 14.50
C LEU A 95 -11.86 7.94 14.50
N GLY A 96 -11.72 8.70 13.41
CA GLY A 96 -10.64 9.65 13.22
C GLY A 96 -9.29 9.00 12.91
N VAL A 97 -8.31 9.83 12.57
CA VAL A 97 -7.02 9.37 12.04
C VAL A 97 -6.23 8.53 13.03
N ILE A 98 -6.24 8.89 14.33
CA ILE A 98 -5.42 8.20 15.34
C ILE A 98 -5.79 6.71 15.43
N LEU A 99 -7.08 6.44 15.65
CA LEU A 99 -7.59 5.07 15.81
C LEU A 99 -7.62 4.32 14.49
N ALA A 100 -7.94 4.99 13.38
CA ALA A 100 -7.91 4.37 12.06
C ALA A 100 -6.49 3.87 11.71
N VAL A 101 -5.47 4.71 11.88
CA VAL A 101 -4.07 4.34 11.62
C VAL A 101 -3.62 3.25 12.59
N PHE A 102 -3.88 3.40 13.88
CA PHE A 102 -3.43 2.44 14.89
C PHE A 102 -4.01 1.04 14.62
N GLY A 103 -5.31 0.95 14.38
CA GLY A 103 -5.97 -0.33 14.03
C GLY A 103 -5.48 -0.90 12.72
N THR A 104 -5.25 -0.07 11.69
CA THR A 104 -4.72 -0.50 10.39
C THR A 104 -3.35 -1.16 10.54
N VAL A 105 -2.43 -0.55 11.29
CA VAL A 105 -1.09 -1.10 11.52
C VAL A 105 -1.16 -2.40 12.30
N LEU A 106 -2.02 -2.50 13.32
CA LEU A 106 -2.20 -3.74 14.08
C LEU A 106 -2.76 -4.89 13.22
N ILE A 107 -3.75 -4.61 12.36
CA ILE A 107 -4.30 -5.60 11.43
C ILE A 107 -3.22 -6.03 10.43
N ALA A 108 -2.46 -5.08 9.88
CA ALA A 108 -1.36 -5.37 8.96
C ALA A 108 -0.25 -6.22 9.60
N CYS A 109 0.08 -5.98 10.88
CA CYS A 109 1.04 -6.78 11.64
C CYS A 109 0.63 -8.26 11.76
N GLY A 110 -0.68 -8.52 11.70
CA GLY A 110 -1.26 -9.85 11.62
C GLY A 110 -0.91 -10.63 10.35
N ALA A 111 -0.38 -9.99 9.30
CA ALA A 111 0.06 -10.68 8.09
C ALA A 111 1.22 -11.66 8.37
N HIS A 112 2.16 -11.28 9.25
CA HIS A 112 3.31 -12.10 9.60
C HIS A 112 3.03 -12.97 10.84
N ARG A 113 3.58 -14.19 10.91
CA ARG A 113 3.31 -15.15 12.01
C ARG A 113 4.19 -14.92 13.24
N GLY A 114 5.38 -14.34 13.03
CA GLY A 114 6.36 -14.09 14.08
C GLY A 114 6.19 -12.76 14.82
N THR A 115 5.20 -11.94 14.45
CA THR A 115 5.05 -10.61 15.03
C THR A 115 4.68 -10.71 16.50
N ARG A 116 5.53 -10.15 17.39
CA ARG A 116 5.19 -10.07 18.82
C ARG A 116 4.19 -8.96 19.06
N TYR A 117 3.23 -9.17 19.95
CA TYR A 117 2.20 -8.18 20.27
C TYR A 117 2.80 -6.83 20.71
N VAL A 118 3.89 -6.86 21.47
CA VAL A 118 4.58 -5.64 21.92
C VAL A 118 5.19 -4.87 20.76
N GLU A 119 5.84 -5.57 19.81
CA GLU A 119 6.41 -4.95 18.60
C GLU A 119 5.32 -4.34 17.73
N ALA A 120 4.19 -5.05 17.55
CA ALA A 120 3.05 -4.55 16.79
C ALA A 120 2.45 -3.28 17.41
N VAL A 121 2.26 -3.26 18.73
CA VAL A 121 1.71 -2.12 19.45
C VAL A 121 2.66 -0.93 19.42
N LEU A 122 3.97 -1.16 19.61
CA LEU A 122 4.98 -0.08 19.52
C LEU A 122 5.06 0.48 18.10
N LEU A 123 5.04 -0.36 17.08
CA LEU A 123 5.03 0.07 15.69
C LEU A 123 3.76 0.87 15.37
N ALA A 124 2.59 0.39 15.79
CA ALA A 124 1.33 1.09 15.60
C ALA A 124 1.33 2.44 16.32
N ALA A 125 1.78 2.50 17.58
CA ALA A 125 1.88 3.74 18.33
C ALA A 125 2.85 4.74 17.68
N GLY A 126 4.02 4.27 17.25
CA GLY A 126 5.03 5.09 16.58
C GLY A 126 4.54 5.64 15.24
N MET A 127 3.91 4.81 14.42
CA MET A 127 3.31 5.22 13.14
C MET A 127 2.18 6.23 13.32
N THR A 128 1.29 5.98 14.29
CA THR A 128 0.21 6.90 14.62
C THR A 128 0.74 8.24 15.12
N LEU A 129 1.74 8.22 16.00
CA LEU A 129 2.38 9.44 16.48
C LEU A 129 3.05 10.22 15.33
N PHE A 130 3.76 9.52 14.45
CA PHE A 130 4.39 10.13 13.29
C PHE A 130 3.37 10.82 12.37
N ILE A 131 2.27 10.14 12.04
CA ILE A 131 1.19 10.70 11.21
C ILE A 131 0.51 11.89 11.91
N TYR A 132 0.27 11.79 13.23
CA TYR A 132 -0.28 12.87 14.02
C TYR A 132 0.63 14.11 14.07
N LEU A 133 1.95 13.94 14.08
CA LEU A 133 2.88 15.06 14.04
C LEU A 133 2.99 15.67 12.65
N VAL A 134 3.14 14.85 11.61
CA VAL A 134 3.37 15.34 10.25
C VAL A 134 2.16 16.11 9.70
N PHE A 135 0.94 15.59 9.86
CA PHE A 135 -0.19 16.18 9.14
C PHE A 135 -0.73 17.46 9.80
N PRO A 136 -1.16 17.44 11.07
CA PRO A 136 -1.53 18.66 11.80
C PRO A 136 -0.40 19.69 11.91
N PHE A 137 0.82 19.29 12.31
CA PHE A 137 1.87 20.26 12.66
C PHE A 137 2.79 20.60 11.48
N ALA A 138 3.26 19.63 10.70
CA ALA A 138 4.19 19.92 9.61
C ALA A 138 3.49 20.39 8.33
N LEU A 139 2.30 19.86 8.03
CA LEU A 139 1.55 20.17 6.80
C LEU A 139 0.35 21.10 7.02
N GLY A 140 -0.08 21.31 8.27
CA GLY A 140 -1.23 22.18 8.58
C GLY A 140 -2.55 21.68 8.00
N LEU A 141 -2.68 20.38 7.72
CA LEU A 141 -3.87 19.82 7.09
C LEU A 141 -5.01 19.65 8.12
N PRO A 142 -6.21 20.20 7.87
CA PRO A 142 -7.36 20.03 8.75
C PRO A 142 -7.91 18.61 8.61
N MET A 143 -7.34 17.66 9.36
CA MET A 143 -7.83 16.29 9.43
C MET A 143 -8.59 16.05 10.74
N GLN A 144 -9.57 15.16 10.66
CA GLN A 144 -10.32 14.72 11.82
C GLN A 144 -9.48 13.76 12.67
N ILE A 145 -8.83 14.32 13.68
CA ILE A 145 -7.91 13.58 14.56
C ILE A 145 -8.68 12.69 15.53
N TRP A 146 -9.79 13.20 16.08
CA TRP A 146 -10.57 12.58 17.13
C TRP A 146 -11.84 11.92 16.58
N PRO A 147 -12.33 10.85 17.23
CA PRO A 147 -13.60 10.21 16.86
C PRO A 147 -14.74 11.22 16.85
N MET A 148 -15.61 11.14 15.84
CA MET A 148 -16.84 11.95 15.75
C MET A 148 -17.66 11.88 17.06
N ALA A 149 -17.67 10.71 17.71
CA ALA A 149 -18.41 10.46 18.94
C ALA A 149 -17.93 11.27 20.15
N LEU A 150 -16.71 11.83 20.12
CA LEU A 150 -16.13 12.64 21.21
C LEU A 150 -16.18 14.15 20.91
N VAL A 151 -16.54 14.56 19.69
CA VAL A 151 -16.54 15.96 19.25
C VAL A 151 -17.97 16.55 19.22
N ARG A 152 -19.01 15.71 19.34
CA ARG A 152 -20.43 16.10 19.38
C ARG A 152 -20.95 16.18 20.81
#